data_AF-A0A5A8ANK4-F1
#
_entry.id   AF-A0A5A8ANK4-F1
#
_cell.length_a   1.000
_cell.length_b   1.000
_cell.length_c   1.000
_cell.angle_alpha   90.00
_cell.angle_beta   90.00
_cell.angle_gamma   90.00
#
_symmetry.space_group_name_H-M   'P 1'
#
loop_
_entity.id
_entity.type
_entity.pdbx_description
1 polymer ?
#
loop_
_entity_poly.entity_id
_entity_poly.type
_entity_poly.pdbx_seq_one_letter_code
_entity_poly.pdbx_strand_id
1 'polypeptide(L)' 'MAHKIFRKGDFRRDETGIYILEVPKGIVGIGANLIIERQTADGEYEVVQADMHRHNDDILIKWSEPFDGRLLYEE' A
#
# COMPACT_ATOMS: atom_id res chain seq x y z
N MET A 1 -2.16 -15.88 -4.72
CA MET A 1 -1.65 -14.50 -4.59
C MET A 1 -2.14 -13.55 -5.69
N ALA A 2 -3.07 -12.67 -5.33
CA ALA A 2 -3.51 -11.56 -6.19
C ALA A 2 -2.61 -10.34 -6.01
N HIS A 3 -2.64 -9.40 -6.95
CA HIS A 3 -1.88 -8.15 -6.83
C HIS A 3 -2.66 -6.95 -7.34
N LYS A 4 -2.32 -5.77 -6.80
CA LYS A 4 -2.84 -4.47 -7.23
C LYS A 4 -1.68 -3.50 -7.39
N ILE A 5 -1.54 -2.93 -8.59
CA ILE A 5 -0.56 -1.86 -8.85
C ILE A 5 -1.11 -0.56 -8.28
N PHE A 6 -0.23 0.22 -7.66
CA PHE A 6 -0.50 1.59 -7.26
C PHE A 6 0.62 2.52 -7.75
N ARG A 7 0.29 3.79 -7.88
CA ARG A 7 1.20 4.86 -8.28
C ARG A 7 1.35 5.87 -7.16
N LYS A 8 2.42 6.65 -7.20
CA LYS A 8 2.64 7.78 -6.28
C LYS A 8 1.47 8.77 -6.23
N GLY A 9 0.69 8.87 -7.30
CA GLY A 9 -0.51 9.72 -7.39
C GLY A 9 -1.73 9.19 -6.62
N ASP A 10 -1.72 7.92 -6.22
CA ASP A 10 -2.81 7.30 -5.44
C ASP A 10 -2.71 7.63 -3.94
N PHE A 11 -1.60 8.25 -3.50
CA PHE A 11 -1.38 8.62 -2.12
C PHE A 11 -2.08 9.94 -1.78
N ARG A 12 -2.84 9.93 -0.69
CA ARG A 12 -3.37 11.14 -0.07
C ARG A 12 -2.37 11.65 0.98
N ARG A 13 -2.04 12.94 0.92
CA ARG A 13 -1.25 13.58 1.98
C ARG A 13 -2.16 14.02 3.13
N ASP A 14 -1.79 13.72 4.36
CA ASP A 14 -2.49 14.21 5.55
C ASP A 14 -1.95 15.57 6.01
N GLU A 15 -2.60 16.15 7.02
CA GLU A 15 -2.22 17.46 7.59
C GLU A 15 -0.86 17.45 8.28
N THR A 16 -0.38 16.28 8.70
CA THR A 16 0.94 16.09 9.32
C THR A 16 2.06 15.94 8.29
N GLY A 17 1.69 15.82 7.00
CA GLY A 17 2.60 15.66 5.89
C GLY A 17 2.92 14.21 5.52
N ILE A 18 2.28 13.24 6.17
CA ILE A 18 2.42 11.81 5.88
C ILE A 18 1.58 11.44 4.66
N TYR A 19 2.11 10.56 3.82
CA TYR A 19 1.42 10.02 2.66
C TYR A 19 0.72 8.72 3.03
N ILE A 20 -0.56 8.64 2.68
CA ILE A 20 -1.45 7.53 3.02
C ILE A 20 -1.96 6.90 1.73
N LEU A 21 -1.72 5.61 1.56
CA LEU A 21 -2.39 4.79 0.56
C LEU A 21 -3.57 4.08 1.22
N GLU A 22 -4.77 4.33 0.71
CA GLU A 22 -6.01 3.75 1.23
C GLU A 22 -6.39 2.50 0.42
N VAL A 23 -6.52 1.37 1.09
CA VAL A 23 -6.85 0.08 0.48
C VAL A 23 -8.14 -0.47 1.09
N PRO A 24 -9.23 -0.54 0.31
CA PRO A 24 -10.48 -1.12 0.79
C PRO A 24 -10.33 -2.59 1.16
N LYS A 25 -10.79 -2.98 2.34
CA LYS A 25 -10.78 -4.39 2.81
C LYS A 25 -11.61 -5.29 1.92
N GLY A 26 -12.62 -4.76 1.22
CA GLY A 26 -13.38 -5.52 0.22
C GLY A 26 -12.55 -5.99 -0.99
N ILE A 27 -11.35 -5.43 -1.20
CA ILE A 27 -10.43 -5.86 -2.26
C ILE A 27 -9.47 -6.93 -1.76
N VAL A 28 -8.95 -6.76 -0.54
CA VAL A 28 -7.86 -7.60 -0.04
C VAL A 28 -8.30 -8.67 0.94
N GLY A 29 -9.48 -8.57 1.55
CA GLY A 29 -9.94 -9.46 2.61
C GLY A 29 -9.54 -8.96 4.01
N ILE A 30 -10.43 -9.13 5.00
CA ILE A 30 -10.28 -8.58 6.36
C ILE A 30 -9.06 -9.16 7.09
N GLY A 31 -8.66 -10.39 6.77
CA GLY A 31 -7.56 -11.13 7.39
C GLY A 31 -6.32 -11.33 6.50
N ALA A 32 -6.31 -10.79 5.28
CA ALA A 32 -5.25 -11.10 4.33
C ALA A 32 -3.88 -10.61 4.77
N ASN A 33 -2.88 -11.43 4.44
CA ASN A 33 -1.48 -11.07 4.53
C ASN A 33 -1.14 -10.12 3.39
N LEU A 34 -0.65 -8.94 3.74
CA LEU A 34 -0.27 -7.91 2.78
C LEU A 34 1.24 -7.83 2.67
N ILE A 35 1.74 -7.90 1.45
CA ILE A 35 3.13 -7.60 1.13
C ILE A 35 3.12 -6.41 0.19
N ILE A 36 3.92 -5.40 0.51
CA ILE A 36 4.05 -4.20 -0.30
C ILE A 36 5.41 -4.24 -0.97
N GLU A 37 5.40 -4.02 -2.27
CA GLU A 37 6.62 -3.92 -3.06
C GLU A 37 6.72 -2.55 -3.72
N ARG A 38 7.89 -1.93 -3.60
CA ARG A 38 8.24 -0.68 -4.26
C ARG A 38 8.87 -0.98 -5.61
N GLN A 39 8.47 -0.24 -6.64
CA GLN A 39 9.13 -0.29 -7.94
C GLN A 39 10.41 0.55 -7.91
N THR A 40 11.53 -0.05 -8.29
CA THR A 40 12.84 0.61 -8.40
C THR A 40 12.98 1.35 -9.73
N ALA A 41 14.02 2.16 -9.87
CA ALA A 41 14.28 2.91 -11.11
C ALA A 41 14.52 1.99 -12.32
N ASP A 42 15.04 0.78 -12.08
CA ASP A 42 15.31 -0.23 -13.11
C ASP A 42 14.06 -1.04 -13.49
N GLY A 43 12.93 -0.75 -12.84
CA GLY A 43 11.63 -1.39 -13.09
C GLY A 43 11.40 -2.67 -12.29
N GLU A 44 12.36 -3.07 -11.44
CA GLU A 44 12.22 -4.21 -10.53
C GLU A 44 11.37 -3.87 -9.31
N TYR A 45 11.00 -4.88 -8.53
CA TYR A 45 10.18 -4.74 -7.33
C TYR A 45 10.93 -5.25 -6.10
N GLU A 46 10.98 -4.43 -5.05
CA GLU A 46 11.58 -4.79 -3.76
C GLU A 46 10.54 -4.78 -2.65
N VAL A 47 10.59 -5.76 -1.75
CA VAL A 47 9.69 -5.83 -0.58
C VAL A 47 10.07 -4.75 0.42
N VAL A 48 9.09 -3.95 0.83
CA VAL A 48 9.26 -2.87 1.80
C VAL A 48 8.35 -3.07 3.01
N GLN A 49 8.86 -2.75 4.20
CA GLN A 49 8.06 -2.77 5.42
C GLN A 49 7.25 -1.49 5.55
N ALA A 50 5.93 -1.62 5.67
CA ALA A 50 5.04 -0.48 5.80
C ALA A 50 4.39 -0.40 7.18
N ASP A 51 4.13 0.83 7.62
CA ASP A 51 3.25 1.08 8.76
C ASP A 51 1.79 0.97 8.30
N MET A 52 1.11 -0.11 8.72
CA MET A 52 -0.24 -0.46 8.28
C MET A 52 -1.23 -0.35 9.43
N HIS A 53 -2.25 0.50 9.25
CA HIS A 53 -3.33 0.71 10.20
C HIS A 53 -4.63 0.17 9.60
N ARG A 54 -5.19 -0.88 10.20
CA ARG A 54 -6.52 -1.38 9.81
C ARG A 54 -7.58 -0.58 10.55
N HIS A 55 -8.43 0.14 9.84
CA HIS A 55 -9.48 0.98 10.43
C HIS A 55 -10.79 0.83 9.66
N ASN A 56 -11.87 0.46 10.36
CA ASN A 56 -13.20 0.20 9.76
C ASN A 56 -13.14 -0.75 8.56
N ASP A 57 -13.46 -0.29 7.36
CA ASP A 57 -13.50 -1.05 6.11
C ASP A 57 -12.25 -0.84 5.24
N ASP A 58 -11.25 -0.13 5.73
CA ASP A 58 -10.04 0.22 4.99
C ASP A 58 -8.76 -0.17 5.72
N ILE A 59 -7.68 -0.27 4.94
CA ILE A 59 -6.32 -0.44 5.41
C ILE A 59 -5.56 0.79 4.95
N LEU A 60 -5.03 1.53 5.92
CA LEU A 60 -4.27 2.74 5.70
C LEU A 60 -2.79 2.40 5.79
N ILE A 61 -2.07 2.59 4.69
CA ILE A 61 -0.65 2.29 4.59
C ILE A 61 0.10 3.63 4.57
N LYS A 62 0.94 3.88 5.56
CA LYS A 62 1.56 5.19 5.80
C LYS A 62 3.02 5.22 5.40
N TRP A 63 3.44 6.32 4.78
CA TRP A 63 4.79 6.54 4.28
C TRP A 63 5.24 8.00 4.39
N SER A 64 6.55 8.20 4.52
CA SER A 64 7.15 9.55 4.50
C SER A 64 7.17 10.15 3.09
N GLU A 65 7.21 9.31 2.04
CA GLU A 65 7.24 9.72 0.64
C GLU A 65 6.41 8.76 -0.22
N PRO A 66 5.73 9.25 -1.28
CA PRO A 66 4.94 8.39 -2.17
C PRO A 66 5.82 7.72 -3.22
N PHE A 67 5.42 6.54 -3.70
CA PHE A 67 6.17 5.77 -4.69
C PHE A 67 5.23 4.92 -5.56
N ASP A 68 5.76 4.45 -6.70
CA ASP A 68 5.09 3.47 -7.54
C ASP A 68 5.39 2.07 -7.02
N GLY A 69 4.40 1.18 -7.03
CA GLY A 69 4.57 -0.14 -6.45
C GLY A 69 3.40 -1.07 -6.70
N ARG A 70 3.40 -2.20 -6.00
CA ARG A 70 2.29 -3.14 -6.00
C ARG A 70 2.05 -3.70 -4.62
N LEU A 71 0.78 -3.95 -4.33
CA LEU A 71 0.31 -4.65 -3.16
C LEU A 71 0.04 -6.10 -3.57
N LEU A 72 0.69 -7.04 -2.91
CA LEU A 72 0.40 -8.47 -3.01
C LEU A 72 -0.47 -8.90 -1.83
N TYR A 73 -1.49 -9.69 -2.10
CA TYR A 73 -2.41 -10.16 -1.08
C TYR A 73 -2.92 -11.57 -1.38
N GLU A 74 -3.21 -12.30 -0.31
CA GLU A 74 -3.79 -13.65 -0.33
C GLU A 74 -4.83 -13.74 0.78
N GLU A 75 -6.01 -14.28 0.42
CA GLU A 75 -7.13 -14.52 1.35
C GLU A 75 -6.83 -15.65 2.34
#